data_AF-A0A7S1IPC2-F1
#
_entry.id   AF-A0A7S1IPC2-F1
#
_cell.length_a   1.000
_cell.length_b   1.000
_cell.length_c   1.000
_cell.angle_alpha   90.00
_cell.angle_beta   90.00
_cell.angle_gamma   90.00
#
_symmetry.space_group_name_H-M   'P 1'
#
loop_
_entity.id
_entity.type
_entity.pdbx_description
1 polymer ?
#
loop_
_entity_poly.entity_id
_entity_poly.type
_entity_poly.pdbx_seq_one_letter_code
_entity_poly.pdbx_strand_id
1 'polypeptide(L)'
;EAEVNDDANQDNSETARLVERMEKKLLEPKKWSMTGEVSAGQRPVNSLLEEDFAVEHAMKQVPTITAEMTKSLEDRVRQRIKDGLFDDVYPKISLSSVQDLEKKRAPLDSAKSSLSLVEIYEKDYVDKMKASAKEDGETAKELTPEEKEEKKALQMWFKISKALDVLTNAHYTPKAVAEEDLSITVRAPALKMEEAIPTAVSNAQMLAPQDTYALPAKGARFAFKDSEELTREDRHKLRRSVKEDRRMKNRRLEKQQQIREASLRLKKGAQREAKREAAEKAGELMPDEAEEEAVQALHPKHKKSKIARKHARQMEGGA
;
A
#
# COMPACT_ATOMS: atom_id res chain seq x y z
N GLU A 1 41.73 -90.90 13.81
CA GLU A 1 42.18 -90.91 12.40
C GLU A 1 41.08 -91.35 11.42
N ALA A 2 40.25 -92.35 11.74
CA ALA A 2 39.12 -92.73 10.89
C ALA A 2 37.98 -91.68 10.83
N GLU A 3 37.55 -91.13 11.98
CA GLU A 3 36.49 -90.10 12.01
C GLU A 3 36.85 -88.82 11.24
N VAL A 4 38.12 -88.39 11.31
CA VAL A 4 38.63 -87.21 10.58
C VAL A 4 38.60 -87.40 9.06
N ASN A 5 38.73 -88.65 8.58
CA ASN A 5 38.66 -88.96 7.16
C ASN A 5 37.22 -89.10 6.65
N ASP A 6 36.29 -89.55 7.50
CA ASP A 6 34.86 -89.62 7.16
C ASP A 6 34.22 -88.23 7.09
N ASP A 7 34.58 -87.32 8.01
CA ASP A 7 34.15 -85.92 8.00
C ASP A 7 34.65 -85.18 6.73
N ALA A 8 35.93 -85.36 6.38
CA ALA A 8 36.50 -84.76 5.17
C ALA A 8 35.85 -85.29 3.87
N ASN A 9 35.39 -86.54 3.87
CA ASN A 9 34.73 -87.14 2.71
C ASN A 9 33.26 -86.67 2.60
N GLN A 10 32.60 -86.43 3.73
CA GLN A 10 31.28 -85.79 3.78
C GLN A 10 31.36 -84.36 3.27
N ASP A 11 32.32 -83.56 3.76
CA ASP A 11 32.56 -82.19 3.29
C ASP A 11 32.84 -82.13 1.78
N ASN A 12 33.65 -83.05 1.25
CA ASN A 12 33.90 -83.16 -0.19
C ASN A 12 32.63 -83.51 -0.99
N SER A 13 31.72 -84.31 -0.42
CA SER A 13 30.46 -84.64 -1.07
C SER A 13 29.46 -83.49 -1.05
N GLU A 14 29.41 -82.71 0.04
CA GLU A 14 28.55 -81.54 0.16
C GLU A 14 28.99 -80.41 -0.75
N THR A 15 30.31 -80.18 -0.82
CA THR A 15 30.91 -79.22 -1.76
C THR A 15 30.66 -79.64 -3.21
N ALA A 16 30.83 -80.92 -3.56
CA ALA A 16 30.49 -81.40 -4.91
C ALA A 16 29.02 -81.18 -5.27
N ARG A 17 28.08 -81.46 -4.34
CA ARG A 17 26.64 -81.18 -4.52
C ARG A 17 26.34 -79.68 -4.64
N LEU A 18 27.08 -78.84 -3.92
CA LEU A 18 26.95 -77.39 -4.02
C LEU A 18 27.45 -76.90 -5.38
N VAL A 19 28.59 -77.41 -5.86
CA VAL A 19 29.15 -77.10 -7.18
C VAL A 19 28.15 -77.47 -8.26
N GLU A 20 27.61 -78.68 -8.25
CA GLU A 20 26.59 -79.12 -9.23
C GLU A 20 25.34 -78.23 -9.21
N ARG A 21 24.86 -77.84 -8.01
CA ARG A 21 23.72 -76.91 -7.87
C ARG A 21 24.03 -75.54 -8.46
N MET A 22 25.25 -75.05 -8.29
CA MET A 22 25.67 -73.74 -8.80
C MET A 22 25.87 -73.79 -10.31
N GLU A 23 26.50 -74.85 -10.85
CA GLU A 23 26.65 -75.09 -12.29
C GLU A 23 25.30 -75.14 -12.99
N LYS A 24 24.31 -75.83 -12.41
CA LYS A 24 22.94 -75.87 -12.95
C LYS A 24 22.28 -74.49 -12.97
N LYS A 25 22.41 -73.71 -11.89
CA LYS A 25 21.89 -72.32 -11.82
C LYS A 25 22.55 -71.39 -12.84
N LEU A 26 23.80 -71.63 -13.19
CA LEU A 26 24.55 -70.86 -14.20
C LEU A 26 24.08 -71.17 -15.63
N LEU A 27 23.63 -72.41 -15.88
CA LEU A 27 23.10 -72.83 -17.18
C LEU A 27 21.65 -72.36 -17.42
N GLU A 28 20.86 -72.21 -16.38
CA GLU A 28 19.47 -71.72 -16.46
C GLU A 28 19.40 -70.24 -16.85
N PRO A 29 18.36 -69.79 -17.58
CA PRO A 29 18.20 -68.38 -17.92
C PRO A 29 18.06 -67.54 -16.64
N LYS A 30 18.74 -66.40 -16.61
CA LYS A 30 18.70 -65.48 -15.48
C LYS A 30 17.27 -64.99 -15.23
N LYS A 31 16.94 -64.73 -13.96
CA LYS A 31 15.69 -64.07 -13.57
C LYS A 31 15.58 -62.74 -14.32
N TRP A 32 14.36 -62.37 -14.72
CA TRP A 32 14.09 -61.13 -15.45
C TRP A 32 14.68 -59.89 -14.78
N SER A 33 14.70 -59.81 -13.45
CA SER A 33 15.28 -58.68 -12.72
C SER A 33 16.81 -58.59 -12.76
N MET A 34 17.48 -59.68 -13.13
CA MET A 34 18.92 -59.74 -13.35
C MET A 34 19.29 -59.48 -14.83
N THR A 35 18.31 -59.19 -15.67
CA THR A 35 18.50 -58.82 -17.08
C THR A 35 18.17 -57.34 -17.27
N GLY A 36 18.94 -56.64 -18.12
CA GLY A 36 18.66 -55.25 -18.50
C GLY A 36 17.55 -55.16 -19.54
N GLU A 37 16.93 -53.97 -19.67
CA GLU A 37 15.99 -53.63 -20.75
C GLU A 37 14.78 -54.58 -20.88
N VAL A 38 14.21 -54.99 -19.75
CA VAL A 38 13.09 -55.94 -19.73
C VAL A 38 11.76 -55.26 -20.08
N SER A 39 11.15 -55.72 -21.18
CA SER A 39 9.81 -55.28 -21.59
C SER A 39 8.71 -55.98 -20.78
N ALA A 40 7.49 -55.42 -20.77
CA ALA A 40 6.37 -55.92 -19.96
C ALA A 40 5.99 -57.38 -20.26
N GLY A 41 6.17 -57.86 -21.51
CA GLY A 41 5.85 -59.23 -21.90
C GLY A 41 6.89 -60.29 -21.50
N GLN A 42 8.11 -59.88 -21.15
CA GLN A 42 9.20 -60.80 -20.75
C GLN A 42 9.17 -61.15 -19.26
N ARG A 43 8.33 -60.47 -18.47
CA ARG A 43 8.13 -60.72 -17.03
C ARG A 43 6.72 -61.21 -16.74
N PRO A 44 6.49 -62.00 -15.68
CA PRO A 44 5.16 -62.38 -15.23
C PRO A 44 4.31 -61.15 -14.85
N VAL A 45 3.00 -61.27 -14.98
CA VAL A 45 2.04 -60.23 -14.60
C VAL A 45 2.21 -59.89 -13.11
N ASN A 46 2.18 -58.60 -12.76
CA ASN A 46 2.34 -58.07 -11.40
C ASN A 46 3.69 -58.34 -10.69
N SER A 47 4.69 -58.92 -11.37
CA SER A 47 6.00 -59.21 -10.74
C SER A 47 6.77 -57.95 -10.30
N LEU A 48 6.46 -56.78 -10.86
CA LEU A 48 7.05 -55.50 -10.45
C LEU A 48 6.70 -55.10 -9.01
N LEU A 49 5.56 -55.56 -8.48
CA LEU A 49 5.13 -55.27 -7.11
C LEU A 49 5.88 -56.11 -6.06
N GLU A 50 6.53 -57.21 -6.49
CA GLU A 50 7.24 -58.14 -5.60
C GLU A 50 8.70 -57.76 -5.36
N GLU A 51 9.26 -56.89 -6.22
CA GLU A 51 10.66 -56.50 -6.18
C GLU A 51 10.81 -55.00 -5.93
N ASP A 52 11.79 -54.65 -5.09
CA ASP A 52 12.06 -53.26 -4.71
C ASP A 52 13.03 -52.60 -5.71
N PHE A 53 12.51 -51.66 -6.50
CA PHE A 53 13.31 -50.85 -7.43
C PHE A 53 13.41 -49.40 -6.94
N ALA A 54 14.63 -48.86 -6.94
CA ALA A 54 14.85 -47.43 -6.72
C ALA A 54 14.67 -46.67 -8.04
N VAL A 55 13.52 -46.00 -8.20
CA VAL A 55 13.23 -45.17 -9.37
C VAL A 55 13.34 -43.69 -8.99
N GLU A 56 14.13 -42.96 -9.77
CA GLU A 56 14.19 -41.51 -9.65
C GLU A 56 12.91 -40.87 -10.20
N HIS A 57 12.36 -39.94 -9.42
CA HIS A 57 11.17 -39.19 -9.81
C HIS A 57 11.60 -37.80 -10.30
N ALA A 58 11.17 -37.43 -11.51
CA ALA A 58 11.56 -36.16 -12.13
C ALA A 58 11.01 -34.91 -11.41
N MET A 59 9.97 -35.06 -10.59
CA MET A 59 9.26 -33.95 -9.96
C MET A 59 9.05 -34.21 -8.46
N LYS A 60 9.12 -33.13 -7.68
CA LYS A 60 8.81 -33.17 -6.26
C LYS A 60 7.33 -33.52 -6.08
N GLN A 61 7.07 -34.50 -5.22
CA GLN A 61 5.71 -34.89 -4.88
C GLN A 61 4.98 -33.72 -4.22
N VAL A 62 3.69 -33.56 -4.52
CA VAL A 62 2.86 -32.54 -3.88
C VAL A 62 2.76 -32.89 -2.39
N PRO A 63 3.08 -31.96 -1.48
CA PRO A 63 3.03 -32.25 -0.05
C PRO A 63 1.58 -32.51 0.39
N THR A 64 1.37 -33.59 1.15
CA THR A 64 0.07 -33.89 1.74
C THR A 64 -0.20 -32.97 2.94
N ILE A 65 -1.42 -32.44 3.03
CA ILE A 65 -1.80 -31.54 4.13
C ILE A 65 -2.02 -32.35 5.41
N THR A 66 -0.99 -32.43 6.25
CA THR A 66 -1.04 -33.08 7.57
C THR A 66 -1.49 -32.09 8.65
N ALA A 67 -1.99 -32.59 9.77
CA ALA A 67 -2.45 -31.77 10.90
C ALA A 67 -1.32 -30.91 11.54
N GLU A 68 -0.07 -31.38 11.45
CA GLU A 68 1.09 -30.63 11.93
C GLU A 68 1.38 -29.42 11.05
N MET A 69 1.27 -29.59 9.72
CA MET A 69 1.45 -28.50 8.76
C MET A 69 0.36 -27.43 8.93
N THR A 70 -0.89 -27.83 9.15
CA THR A 70 -1.98 -26.88 9.40
C THR A 70 -1.77 -26.14 10.70
N LYS A 71 -1.34 -26.81 11.78
CA LYS A 71 -1.02 -26.17 13.05
C LYS A 71 0.09 -25.12 12.93
N SER A 72 1.18 -25.45 12.22
CA SER A 72 2.27 -24.51 11.94
C SER A 72 1.79 -23.28 11.16
N LEU A 73 0.93 -23.49 10.15
CA LEU A 73 0.34 -22.41 9.38
C LEU A 73 -0.55 -21.51 10.24
N GLU A 74 -1.41 -22.10 11.08
CA GLU A 74 -2.28 -21.35 11.99
C GLU A 74 -1.49 -20.54 13.00
N ASP A 75 -0.41 -21.08 13.55
CA ASP A 75 0.45 -20.35 14.49
C ASP A 75 1.10 -19.14 13.82
N ARG A 76 1.54 -19.28 12.56
CA ARG A 76 2.03 -18.15 11.75
C ARG A 76 0.94 -17.10 11.49
N VAL A 77 -0.26 -17.52 11.14
CA VAL A 77 -1.40 -16.62 10.91
C VAL A 77 -1.77 -15.88 12.20
N ARG A 78 -1.82 -16.58 13.34
CA ARG A 78 -2.06 -15.98 14.67
C ARG A 78 -0.99 -14.94 15.02
N GLN A 79 0.28 -15.23 14.77
CA GLN A 79 1.38 -14.28 14.98
C GLN A 79 1.20 -13.03 14.11
N ARG A 80 0.95 -13.17 12.80
CA ARG A 80 0.72 -12.01 11.91
C ARG A 80 -0.48 -11.16 12.32
N ILE A 81 -1.57 -11.78 12.79
CA ILE A 81 -2.73 -11.05 13.30
C ILE A 81 -2.38 -10.30 14.59
N LYS A 82 -1.62 -10.92 15.51
CA LYS A 82 -1.16 -10.27 16.75
C LYS A 82 -0.24 -9.08 16.44
N ASP A 83 0.63 -9.22 15.45
CA ASP A 83 1.57 -8.18 15.01
C ASP A 83 0.89 -7.11 14.12
N GLY A 84 -0.33 -7.39 13.63
CA GLY A 84 -1.07 -6.53 12.71
C GLY A 84 -0.39 -6.37 11.34
N LEU A 85 0.42 -7.34 10.93
CA LEU A 85 1.19 -7.30 9.68
C LEU A 85 0.38 -7.94 8.54
N PHE A 86 -0.36 -7.09 7.82
CA PHE A 86 -1.18 -7.49 6.67
C PHE A 86 -0.57 -6.98 5.36
N ASP A 87 -0.50 -7.86 4.37
CA ASP A 87 -0.02 -7.57 3.01
C ASP A 87 -1.19 -7.11 2.11
N ASP A 88 -2.11 -6.32 2.66
CA ASP A 88 -3.28 -5.81 1.95
C ASP A 88 -2.92 -4.66 1.01
N VAL A 89 -3.54 -4.61 -0.18
CA VAL A 89 -3.37 -3.49 -1.11
C VAL A 89 -4.14 -2.28 -0.60
N TYR A 90 -3.41 -1.20 -0.33
CA TYR A 90 -4.01 0.07 0.05
C TYR A 90 -4.64 0.78 -1.16
N PRO A 91 -5.82 1.43 -0.99
CA PRO A 91 -6.41 2.23 -2.05
C PRO A 91 -5.45 3.37 -2.41
N LYS A 92 -5.24 3.57 -3.71
CA LYS A 92 -4.45 4.70 -4.21
C LYS A 92 -5.21 5.98 -3.82
N ILE A 93 -4.61 6.79 -2.95
CA ILE A 93 -5.14 8.13 -2.65
C ILE A 93 -4.91 8.96 -3.91
N SER A 94 -5.98 9.36 -4.60
CA SER A 94 -5.86 10.38 -5.62
C SER A 94 -5.36 11.66 -4.95
N LEU A 95 -4.28 12.25 -5.46
CA LEU A 95 -3.67 13.48 -4.94
C LEU A 95 -4.63 14.70 -5.03
N SER A 96 -5.87 14.50 -5.46
CA SER A 96 -6.92 15.50 -5.61
C SER A 96 -7.78 15.74 -4.35
N SER A 97 -7.54 15.04 -3.23
CA SER A 97 -8.33 15.28 -2.03
C SER A 97 -8.05 16.68 -1.47
N VAL A 98 -9.06 17.54 -1.47
CA VAL A 98 -9.10 18.94 -0.95
C VAL A 98 -8.29 19.16 0.33
N GLN A 99 -8.23 18.15 1.21
CA GLN A 99 -7.47 18.17 2.47
C GLN A 99 -5.94 18.25 2.33
N ASP A 100 -5.37 17.87 1.18
CA ASP A 100 -3.93 18.06 0.90
C ASP A 100 -3.66 19.47 0.32
N LEU A 101 -4.67 20.12 -0.28
CA LEU A 101 -4.61 21.52 -0.72
C LEU A 101 -4.61 22.49 0.47
N GLU A 102 -5.48 22.26 1.45
CA GLU A 102 -5.56 23.04 2.69
C GLU A 102 -4.25 23.01 3.51
N LYS A 103 -3.41 21.99 3.30
CA LYS A 103 -2.13 21.82 4.03
C LYS A 103 -0.93 22.42 3.31
N LYS A 104 -1.10 23.05 2.15
CA LYS A 104 -0.06 23.89 1.53
C LYS A 104 0.13 25.13 2.43
N ARG A 105 0.81 24.94 3.57
CA ARG A 105 1.37 26.04 4.37
C ARG A 105 2.31 26.79 3.43
N ALA A 106 2.07 28.08 3.26
CA ALA A 106 2.99 28.93 2.51
C ALA A 106 4.41 28.68 3.07
N PRO A 107 5.38 28.33 2.21
CA PRO A 107 6.74 28.12 2.67
C PRO A 107 7.22 29.41 3.34
N LEU A 108 7.64 29.31 4.61
CA LEU A 108 8.30 30.41 5.29
C LEU A 108 9.73 30.48 4.73
N ASP A 109 10.09 31.62 4.15
CA ASP A 109 11.46 31.88 3.75
C ASP A 109 12.34 32.01 5.01
N SER A 110 13.43 31.26 5.05
CA SER A 110 14.40 31.30 6.16
C SER A 110 15.54 32.29 5.90
N ALA A 111 15.55 32.94 4.72
CA ALA A 111 16.47 34.02 4.43
C ALA A 111 16.18 35.25 5.30
N LYS A 112 17.24 36.00 5.62
CA LYS A 112 17.10 37.27 6.35
C LYS A 112 16.42 38.28 5.42
N SER A 113 15.43 38.99 5.95
CA SER A 113 14.75 40.08 5.22
C SER A 113 15.78 41.11 4.75
N SER A 114 15.72 41.46 3.46
CA SER A 114 16.48 42.58 2.88
C SER A 114 15.90 43.95 3.28
N LEU A 115 14.64 43.97 3.72
CA LEU A 115 13.92 45.18 4.11
C LEU A 115 14.08 45.46 5.60
N SER A 116 14.23 46.73 5.94
CA SER A 116 14.25 47.19 7.34
C SER A 116 12.84 47.14 7.96
N LEU A 117 12.76 47.09 9.29
CA LEU A 117 11.48 47.05 10.00
C LEU A 117 10.61 48.28 9.67
N VAL A 118 11.22 49.47 9.56
CA VAL A 118 10.53 50.72 9.21
C VAL A 118 9.89 50.62 7.82
N GLU A 119 10.62 50.08 6.85
CA GLU A 119 10.16 49.93 5.48
C GLU A 119 9.03 48.88 5.34
N ILE A 120 9.06 47.82 6.15
CA ILE A 120 7.96 46.84 6.22
C ILE A 120 6.68 47.51 6.75
N TYR A 121 6.79 48.34 7.80
CA TYR A 121 5.65 49.07 8.34
C TYR A 121 5.14 50.15 7.36
N GLU A 122 6.02 50.85 6.65
CA GLU A 122 5.63 51.80 5.61
C GLU A 122 4.84 51.11 4.49
N LYS A 123 5.35 49.98 4.00
CA LYS A 123 4.66 49.18 2.97
C LYS A 123 3.31 48.68 3.47
N ASP A 124 3.25 48.11 4.67
CA ASP A 124 1.99 47.64 5.27
C ASP A 124 0.99 48.79 5.48
N TYR A 125 1.45 49.98 5.87
CA TYR A 125 0.58 51.16 6.00
C TYR A 125 0.03 51.62 4.64
N VAL A 126 0.88 51.71 3.61
CA VAL A 126 0.48 52.05 2.24
C VAL A 126 -0.48 51.01 1.68
N ASP A 127 -0.25 49.73 1.94
CA ASP A 127 -1.11 48.63 1.49
C ASP A 127 -2.46 48.65 2.21
N LYS A 128 -2.49 48.97 3.51
CA LYS A 128 -3.73 49.20 4.25
C LYS A 128 -4.50 50.40 3.72
N MET A 129 -3.83 51.50 3.40
CA MET A 129 -4.43 52.69 2.77
C MET A 129 -4.99 52.36 1.39
N LYS A 130 -4.27 51.59 0.57
CA LYS A 130 -4.72 51.13 -0.76
C LYS A 130 -5.87 50.13 -0.66
N ALA A 131 -5.85 49.24 0.34
CA ALA A 131 -6.90 48.28 0.60
C ALA A 131 -8.18 48.97 1.08
N SER A 132 -8.08 50.01 1.92
CA SER A 132 -9.24 50.80 2.32
C SER A 132 -9.81 51.68 1.19
N ALA A 133 -9.02 51.96 0.15
CA ALA A 133 -9.45 52.69 -1.04
C ALA A 133 -9.98 51.78 -2.16
N LYS A 134 -9.79 50.47 -2.06
CA LYS A 134 -10.31 49.45 -2.99
C LYS A 134 -11.13 48.43 -2.22
N GLU A 135 -12.38 48.79 -1.91
CA GLU A 135 -13.41 47.76 -1.76
C GLU A 135 -13.54 47.05 -3.12
N ASP A 136 -13.43 45.72 -3.11
CA ASP A 136 -13.49 44.80 -4.25
C ASP A 136 -12.20 44.64 -5.09
N GLY A 137 -11.29 43.83 -4.57
CA GLY A 137 -10.24 43.20 -5.38
C GLY A 137 -9.10 42.68 -4.53
N GLU A 138 -9.02 41.35 -4.40
CA GLU A 138 -7.90 40.64 -3.78
C GLU A 138 -6.59 41.33 -4.10
N THR A 139 -5.86 41.74 -3.05
CA THR A 139 -4.48 42.18 -3.19
C THR A 139 -3.69 40.98 -3.71
N ALA A 140 -3.49 40.97 -5.03
CA ALA A 140 -2.59 40.05 -5.68
C ALA A 140 -1.23 40.24 -5.03
N LYS A 141 -0.88 39.32 -4.11
CA LYS A 141 0.49 39.16 -3.65
C LYS A 141 1.36 39.20 -4.88
N GLU A 142 2.33 40.11 -4.91
CA GLU A 142 3.25 40.19 -6.05
C GLU A 142 3.86 38.81 -6.23
N LEU A 143 3.49 38.15 -7.33
CA LEU A 143 3.95 36.81 -7.58
C LEU A 143 5.46 36.80 -7.58
N THR A 144 6.03 35.77 -6.93
CA THR A 144 7.46 35.52 -7.02
C THR A 144 7.86 35.39 -8.50
N PRO A 145 9.11 35.72 -8.87
CA PRO A 145 9.55 35.54 -10.26
C PRO A 145 9.31 34.10 -10.75
N GLU A 146 9.46 33.12 -9.86
CA GLU A 146 9.17 31.70 -10.11
C GLU A 146 7.69 31.47 -10.45
N GLU A 147 6.75 31.97 -9.65
CA GLU A 147 5.32 31.82 -9.93
C GLU A 147 4.90 32.51 -11.24
N LYS A 148 5.58 33.59 -11.63
CA LYS A 148 5.36 34.26 -12.94
C LYS A 148 5.84 33.38 -14.08
N GLU A 149 6.98 32.71 -13.94
CA GLU A 149 7.49 31.76 -14.94
C GLU A 149 6.59 30.52 -15.05
N GLU A 150 6.13 29.97 -13.93
CA GLU A 150 5.17 28.88 -13.89
C GLU A 150 3.87 29.24 -14.61
N LYS A 151 3.32 30.44 -14.36
CA LYS A 151 2.13 30.92 -15.09
C LYS A 151 2.37 31.06 -16.58
N LYS A 152 3.54 31.55 -17.01
CA LYS A 152 3.90 31.61 -18.44
C LYS A 152 3.99 30.21 -19.05
N ALA A 153 4.63 29.26 -18.36
CA ALA A 153 4.71 27.87 -18.78
C ALA A 153 3.33 27.23 -18.92
N LEU A 154 2.43 27.44 -17.96
CA LEU A 154 1.04 26.99 -18.01
C LEU A 154 0.29 27.59 -19.21
N GLN A 155 0.43 28.90 -19.45
CA GLN A 155 -0.18 29.56 -20.61
C GLN A 155 0.33 28.99 -21.94
N MET A 156 1.64 28.73 -22.06
CA MET A 156 2.21 28.08 -23.24
C MET A 156 1.68 26.66 -23.42
N TRP A 157 1.61 25.89 -22.33
CA TRP A 157 1.03 24.55 -22.34
C TRP A 157 -0.42 24.56 -22.81
N PHE A 158 -1.28 25.45 -22.29
CA PHE A 158 -2.67 25.57 -22.73
C PHE A 158 -2.82 25.92 -24.21
N LYS A 159 -1.92 26.76 -24.76
CA LYS A 159 -1.91 27.07 -26.20
C LYS A 159 -1.55 25.85 -27.03
N ILE A 160 -0.51 25.12 -26.62
CA ILE A 160 -0.04 23.91 -27.33
C ILE A 160 -1.10 22.81 -27.25
N SER A 161 -1.66 22.53 -26.06
CA SER A 161 -2.69 21.51 -25.89
C SER A 161 -3.91 21.80 -26.75
N LYS A 162 -4.39 23.05 -26.74
CA LYS A 162 -5.52 23.46 -27.59
C LYS A 162 -5.21 23.28 -29.09
N ALA A 163 -4.00 23.60 -29.52
CA ALA A 163 -3.59 23.39 -30.92
C ALA A 163 -3.55 21.89 -31.29
N LEU A 164 -3.06 21.04 -30.40
CA LEU A 164 -3.05 19.59 -30.58
C LEU A 164 -4.46 18.99 -30.56
N ASP A 165 -5.34 19.45 -29.69
CA ASP A 165 -6.73 19.01 -29.60
C ASP A 165 -7.47 19.32 -30.91
N VAL A 166 -7.24 20.51 -31.50
CA VAL A 166 -7.79 20.88 -32.82
C VAL A 166 -7.18 20.03 -33.94
N LEU A 167 -5.86 19.80 -33.92
CA LEU A 167 -5.18 18.98 -34.92
C LEU A 167 -5.67 17.52 -34.94
N THR A 168 -6.03 17.00 -33.76
CA THR A 168 -6.53 15.62 -33.58
C THR A 168 -8.05 15.50 -33.72
N ASN A 169 -8.73 16.55 -34.21
CA ASN A 169 -10.19 16.59 -34.35
C ASN A 169 -10.93 16.26 -33.02
N ALA A 170 -10.37 16.73 -31.91
CA ALA A 170 -10.84 16.50 -30.55
C ALA A 170 -10.92 15.01 -30.12
N HIS A 171 -10.19 14.10 -30.79
CA HIS A 171 -10.04 12.71 -30.36
C HIS A 171 -8.84 12.54 -29.41
N TYR A 172 -8.96 13.09 -28.20
CA TYR A 172 -7.92 13.00 -27.17
C TYR A 172 -8.49 12.46 -25.86
N THR A 173 -7.62 11.94 -25.01
CA THR A 173 -7.99 11.59 -23.64
C THR A 173 -8.18 12.88 -22.84
N PRO A 174 -9.37 13.16 -22.26
CA PRO A 174 -9.61 14.40 -21.54
C PRO A 174 -8.59 14.58 -20.42
N LYS A 175 -8.27 15.84 -20.12
CA LYS A 175 -7.33 16.19 -19.05
C LYS A 175 -7.75 15.47 -17.77
N ALA A 176 -6.79 14.84 -17.09
CA ALA A 176 -7.03 14.30 -15.76
C ALA A 176 -7.61 15.43 -14.89
N VAL A 177 -8.66 15.14 -14.13
CA VAL A 177 -9.27 16.08 -13.17
C VAL A 177 -8.21 16.43 -12.12
N ALA A 178 -7.34 17.37 -12.46
CA ALA A 178 -6.52 18.08 -11.52
C ALA A 178 -7.48 18.92 -10.69
N GLU A 179 -7.32 18.85 -9.37
CA GLU A 179 -7.92 19.70 -8.33
C GLU A 179 -9.26 20.33 -8.72
N GLU A 180 -10.38 19.81 -8.20
CA GLU A 180 -11.73 20.38 -8.42
C GLU A 180 -11.66 21.92 -8.43
N ASP A 181 -11.83 22.53 -9.60
CA ASP A 181 -11.76 23.98 -9.76
C ASP A 181 -12.81 24.57 -8.81
N LEU A 182 -12.36 25.22 -7.74
CA LEU A 182 -13.23 25.79 -6.72
C LEU A 182 -13.99 26.98 -7.32
N SER A 183 -15.13 26.71 -7.92
CA SER A 183 -16.04 27.76 -8.40
C SER A 183 -16.84 28.31 -7.21
N ILE A 184 -16.53 29.54 -6.81
CA ILE A 184 -17.26 30.24 -5.75
C ILE A 184 -18.48 30.90 -6.40
N THR A 185 -19.68 30.38 -6.10
CA THR A 185 -20.94 30.96 -6.55
C THR A 185 -21.43 32.02 -5.56
N VAL A 186 -21.81 33.19 -6.07
CA VAL A 186 -22.32 34.30 -5.25
C VAL A 186 -23.84 34.21 -5.16
N ARG A 187 -24.43 34.64 -4.03
CA ARG A 187 -25.89 34.76 -3.86
C ARG A 187 -26.45 35.84 -4.79
N ALA A 188 -26.81 35.45 -6.01
CA ALA A 188 -27.43 36.29 -7.01
C ALA A 188 -28.75 35.66 -7.52
N PRO A 189 -29.71 36.47 -7.99
CA PRO A 189 -30.83 35.97 -8.81
C PRO A 189 -30.29 35.30 -10.07
N ALA A 190 -30.89 34.18 -10.48
CA ALA A 190 -30.51 33.46 -11.70
C ALA A 190 -30.52 34.35 -12.94
N LEU A 191 -31.47 35.30 -13.01
CA LEU A 191 -31.58 36.31 -14.06
C LEU A 191 -30.29 37.11 -14.31
N LYS A 192 -29.44 37.33 -13.30
CA LYS A 192 -28.18 38.06 -13.48
C LYS A 192 -27.10 37.26 -14.21
N MET A 193 -27.23 35.93 -14.23
CA MET A 193 -26.33 35.02 -14.94
C MET A 193 -26.88 34.60 -16.30
N GLU A 194 -28.18 34.80 -16.55
CA GLU A 194 -28.79 34.55 -17.85
C GLU A 194 -28.27 35.56 -18.90
N GLU A 195 -28.29 35.15 -20.16
CA GLU A 195 -27.93 36.02 -21.28
C GLU A 195 -28.94 37.18 -21.39
N ALA A 196 -28.47 38.35 -21.88
CA ALA A 196 -29.30 39.53 -22.02
C ALA A 196 -30.31 39.38 -23.17
N ILE A 197 -31.38 38.62 -22.94
CA ILE A 197 -32.48 38.36 -23.86
C ILE A 197 -33.76 38.97 -23.26
N PRO A 198 -34.68 39.55 -24.06
CA PRO A 198 -35.89 40.21 -23.54
C PRO A 198 -36.85 39.30 -22.76
N THR A 199 -36.69 37.98 -22.84
CA THR A 199 -37.55 36.99 -22.17
C THR A 199 -36.82 36.42 -20.95
N ALA A 200 -37.33 36.70 -19.76
CA ALA A 200 -36.83 36.10 -18.52
C ALA A 200 -37.45 34.70 -18.33
N VAL A 201 -36.60 33.69 -18.06
CA VAL A 201 -37.05 32.29 -17.88
C VAL A 201 -37.24 31.95 -16.41
N SER A 202 -36.44 32.50 -15.49
CA SER A 202 -36.54 32.17 -14.06
C SER A 202 -36.26 33.34 -13.10
N ASN A 203 -37.01 33.37 -11.99
CA ASN A 203 -36.82 34.31 -10.87
C ASN A 203 -36.18 33.65 -9.63
N ALA A 204 -35.63 32.43 -9.77
CA ALA A 204 -35.06 31.69 -8.65
C ALA A 204 -33.72 32.31 -8.19
N GLN A 205 -33.37 32.13 -6.91
CA GLN A 205 -32.01 32.39 -6.44
C GLN A 205 -31.09 31.23 -6.83
N MET A 206 -29.83 31.51 -7.17
CA MET A 206 -28.86 30.48 -7.56
C MET A 206 -28.47 29.55 -6.40
N LEU A 207 -28.47 30.08 -5.18
CA LEU A 207 -28.02 29.36 -4.00
C LEU A 207 -29.19 28.58 -3.38
N ALA A 208 -28.96 27.31 -3.05
CA ALA A 208 -30.00 26.48 -2.44
C ALA A 208 -30.31 26.97 -1.00
N PRO A 209 -31.53 26.76 -0.50
CA PRO A 209 -31.87 27.12 0.88
C PRO A 209 -30.91 26.51 1.92
N GLN A 210 -30.44 25.29 1.69
CA GLN A 210 -29.48 24.59 2.56
C GLN A 210 -28.10 25.27 2.58
N ASP A 211 -27.69 25.88 1.47
CA ASP A 211 -26.41 26.60 1.40
C ASP A 211 -26.54 28.00 2.02
N THR A 212 -27.73 28.61 1.96
CA THR A 212 -28.02 29.86 2.68
C THR A 212 -28.15 29.66 4.20
N TYR A 213 -28.73 28.53 4.60
CA TYR A 213 -28.98 28.18 5.99
C TYR A 213 -28.96 26.66 6.15
N ALA A 214 -27.86 26.15 6.68
CA ALA A 214 -27.75 24.76 7.11
C ALA A 214 -27.87 24.70 8.64
N LEU A 215 -28.85 23.94 9.12
CA LEU A 215 -28.78 23.42 10.48
C LEU A 215 -27.56 22.50 10.60
N PRO A 216 -26.87 22.48 11.75
CA PRO A 216 -25.77 21.54 11.94
C PRO A 216 -26.31 20.11 11.71
N ALA A 217 -25.73 19.41 10.74
CA ALA A 217 -26.11 18.03 10.40
C ALA A 217 -26.09 17.11 11.63
N LYS A 218 -25.25 17.45 12.62
CA LYS A 218 -25.16 16.75 13.90
C LYS A 218 -26.15 17.33 14.90
N GLY A 219 -27.04 16.47 15.38
CA GLY A 219 -27.98 16.86 16.42
C GLY A 219 -29.06 17.82 15.93
N ALA A 220 -29.38 17.89 14.63
CA ALA A 220 -30.46 18.74 14.10
C ALA A 220 -31.80 18.57 14.85
N ARG A 221 -32.08 17.37 15.38
CA ARG A 221 -33.25 17.08 16.22
C ARG A 221 -33.19 17.69 17.64
N PHE A 222 -32.00 18.04 18.09
CA PHE A 222 -31.68 18.64 19.39
C PHE A 222 -31.07 20.05 19.24
N ALA A 223 -30.91 20.58 18.02
CA ALA A 223 -30.27 21.85 17.75
C ALA A 223 -31.06 23.04 18.33
N PHE A 224 -32.36 22.83 18.56
CA PHE A 224 -33.27 23.79 19.17
C PHE A 224 -33.54 23.51 20.66
N LYS A 225 -32.91 22.47 21.25
CA LYS A 225 -33.07 22.15 22.67
C LYS A 225 -31.80 22.53 23.42
N ASP A 226 -31.97 23.26 24.53
CA ASP A 226 -30.84 23.55 25.40
C ASP A 226 -30.45 22.32 26.23
N SER A 227 -29.23 22.32 26.77
CA SER A 227 -28.66 21.25 27.58
C SER A 227 -29.47 20.93 28.84
N GLU A 228 -30.25 21.89 29.33
CA GLU A 228 -31.16 21.79 30.48
C GLU A 228 -32.49 21.10 30.13
N GLU A 229 -32.95 21.26 28.89
CA GLU A 229 -34.19 20.64 28.37
C GLU A 229 -33.96 19.19 27.91
N LEU A 230 -32.70 18.77 27.87
CA LEU A 230 -32.30 17.46 27.38
C LEU A 230 -32.46 16.40 28.48
N THR A 231 -33.29 15.39 28.21
CA THR A 231 -33.44 14.26 29.12
C THR A 231 -32.10 13.53 29.33
N ARG A 232 -31.95 12.85 30.47
CA ARG A 232 -30.74 12.06 30.77
C ARG A 232 -30.44 11.02 29.69
N GLU A 233 -31.48 10.42 29.11
CA GLU A 233 -31.35 9.44 28.03
C GLU A 233 -30.84 10.08 26.74
N ASP A 234 -31.39 11.23 26.36
CA ASP A 234 -30.98 11.96 25.16
C ASP A 234 -29.55 12.48 25.28
N ARG A 235 -29.14 12.93 26.48
CA ARG A 235 -27.74 13.27 26.77
C ARG A 235 -26.81 12.08 26.59
N HIS A 236 -27.23 10.88 27.02
CA HIS A 236 -26.44 9.66 26.83
C HIS A 236 -26.39 9.21 25.35
N LYS A 237 -27.47 9.38 24.59
CA LYS A 237 -27.50 9.12 23.14
C LYS A 237 -26.57 10.08 22.39
N LEU A 238 -26.63 11.38 22.68
CA LEU A 238 -25.76 12.40 22.08
C LEU A 238 -24.27 12.15 22.41
N ARG A 239 -23.95 11.80 23.65
CA ARG A 239 -22.58 11.45 24.03
C ARG A 239 -22.07 10.21 23.27
N ARG A 240 -22.93 9.20 23.07
CA ARG A 240 -22.58 8.00 22.31
C ARG A 240 -22.35 8.32 20.83
N SER A 241 -23.21 9.12 20.20
CA SER A 241 -23.04 9.50 18.79
C SER A 241 -21.76 10.33 18.58
N VAL A 242 -21.47 11.29 19.46
CA VAL A 242 -20.21 12.06 19.40
C VAL A 242 -18.98 11.17 19.59
N LYS A 243 -19.05 10.19 20.50
CA LYS A 243 -17.96 9.22 20.72
C LYS A 243 -17.74 8.32 19.50
N GLU A 244 -18.83 7.86 18.88
CA GLU A 244 -18.80 7.03 17.68
C GLU A 244 -18.22 7.79 16.49
N ASP A 245 -18.68 9.02 16.26
CA ASP A 245 -18.14 9.90 15.22
C ASP A 245 -16.63 10.16 15.40
N ARG A 246 -16.20 10.43 16.63
CA ARG A 246 -14.78 10.62 16.95
C ARG A 246 -13.99 9.34 16.68
N ARG A 247 -14.54 8.17 17.02
CA ARG A 247 -13.92 6.87 16.72
C ARG A 247 -13.81 6.64 15.22
N MET A 248 -14.84 6.97 14.45
CA MET A 248 -14.85 6.84 12.99
C MET A 248 -13.86 7.81 12.33
N LYS A 249 -13.79 9.06 12.79
CA LYS A 249 -12.80 10.04 12.32
C LYS A 249 -11.38 9.59 12.63
N ASN A 250 -11.11 9.15 13.86
CA ASN A 250 -9.78 8.64 14.24
C ASN A 250 -9.40 7.41 13.42
N ARG A 251 -10.30 6.45 13.24
CA ARG A 251 -10.06 5.26 12.40
C ARG A 251 -9.78 5.64 10.94
N ARG A 252 -10.46 6.66 10.39
CA ARG A 252 -10.18 7.17 9.04
C ARG A 252 -8.80 7.82 8.95
N LEU A 253 -8.42 8.62 9.94
CA LEU A 253 -7.09 9.25 10.01
C LEU A 253 -5.97 8.22 10.17
N GLU A 254 -6.15 7.23 11.05
CA GLU A 254 -5.21 6.11 11.23
C GLU A 254 -5.03 5.33 9.92
N LYS A 255 -6.13 5.00 9.22
CA LYS A 255 -6.05 4.36 7.90
C LYS A 255 -5.31 5.24 6.88
N GLN A 256 -5.59 6.53 6.83
CA GLN A 256 -4.87 7.46 5.94
C GLN A 256 -3.37 7.54 6.28
N GLN A 257 -3.01 7.54 7.56
CA GLN A 257 -1.62 7.50 8.00
C GLN A 257 -0.95 6.18 7.62
N GLN A 258 -1.62 5.03 7.82
CA GLN A 258 -1.12 3.72 7.39
C GLN A 258 -0.90 3.66 5.87
N ILE A 259 -1.85 4.16 5.08
CA ILE A 259 -1.71 4.24 3.61
C ILE A 259 -0.50 5.12 3.25
N ARG A 260 -0.35 6.28 3.92
CA ARG A 260 0.78 7.19 3.68
C ARG A 260 2.12 6.53 4.06
N GLU A 261 2.21 5.90 5.21
CA GLU A 261 3.41 5.17 5.66
C GLU A 261 3.74 3.99 4.76
N ALA A 262 2.74 3.20 4.35
CA ALA A 262 2.91 2.11 3.40
C ALA A 262 3.42 2.64 2.05
N SER A 263 2.82 3.71 1.52
CA SER A 263 3.29 4.34 0.28
C SER A 263 4.74 4.84 0.37
N LEU A 264 5.17 5.35 1.54
CA LEU A 264 6.55 5.75 1.79
C LEU A 264 7.50 4.55 1.86
N ARG A 265 7.06 3.43 2.45
CA ARG A 265 7.84 2.18 2.48
C ARG A 265 8.05 1.61 1.07
N LEU A 266 6.99 1.55 0.26
CA LEU A 266 7.07 1.14 -1.15
C LEU A 266 8.02 2.03 -1.96
N LYS A 267 7.92 3.36 -1.81
CA LYS A 267 8.85 4.31 -2.46
C LYS A 267 10.31 4.09 -2.03
N LYS A 268 10.56 3.85 -0.74
CA LYS A 268 11.90 3.55 -0.23
C LYS A 268 12.42 2.18 -0.72
N GLY A 269 11.54 1.18 -0.84
CA GLY A 269 11.87 -0.13 -1.43
C GLY A 269 12.34 0.02 -2.88
N ALA A 270 11.53 0.68 -3.72
CA ALA A 270 11.86 0.96 -5.11
C ALA A 270 13.17 1.77 -5.27
N GLN A 271 13.43 2.74 -4.38
CA GLN A 271 14.69 3.49 -4.39
C GLN A 271 15.91 2.63 -4.00
N ARG A 272 15.74 1.64 -3.11
CA ARG A 272 16.82 0.71 -2.75
C ARG A 272 17.08 -0.30 -3.86
N GLU A 273 16.04 -0.79 -4.53
CA GLU A 273 16.15 -1.65 -5.71
C GLU A 273 16.82 -0.92 -6.88
N ALA A 274 16.38 0.29 -7.21
CA ALA A 274 17.02 1.10 -8.25
C ALA A 274 18.49 1.41 -7.95
N LYS A 275 18.84 1.61 -6.66
CA LYS A 275 20.25 1.78 -6.23
C LYS A 275 21.05 0.49 -6.36
N ARG A 276 20.45 -0.67 -6.05
CA ARG A 276 21.08 -1.98 -6.23
C ARG A 276 21.34 -2.27 -7.71
N GLU A 277 20.34 -2.05 -8.58
CA GLU A 277 20.49 -2.21 -10.02
C GLU A 277 21.53 -1.25 -10.62
N ALA A 278 21.62 -0.01 -10.10
CA ALA A 278 22.64 0.94 -10.50
C ALA A 278 24.05 0.53 -10.05
N ALA A 279 24.19 -0.04 -8.84
CA ALA A 279 25.46 -0.55 -8.32
C ALA A 279 25.92 -1.83 -9.06
N GLU A 280 24.98 -2.72 -9.38
CA GLU A 280 25.24 -3.93 -10.18
C GLU A 280 25.68 -3.58 -11.61
N LYS A 281 25.03 -2.59 -12.24
CA LYS A 281 25.47 -2.04 -13.54
C LYS A 281 26.81 -1.30 -13.48
N ALA A 282 27.19 -0.78 -12.30
CA ALA A 282 28.47 -0.12 -12.08
C ALA A 282 29.61 -1.10 -11.72
N GLY A 283 29.33 -2.39 -11.55
CA GLY A 283 30.35 -3.42 -11.30
C GLY A 283 30.95 -3.42 -9.90
N GLU A 284 30.31 -2.79 -8.91
CA GLU A 284 30.72 -2.87 -7.50
C GLU A 284 30.07 -4.10 -6.83
N LEU A 285 30.85 -5.17 -6.63
CA LEU A 285 30.47 -6.27 -5.74
C LEU A 285 30.51 -5.79 -4.28
N MET A 286 29.36 -5.78 -3.61
CA MET A 286 29.25 -5.49 -2.18
C MET A 286 29.40 -6.77 -1.34
N PRO A 287 30.05 -6.71 -0.16
CA PRO A 287 30.37 -7.87 0.67
C PRO A 287 29.14 -8.46 1.38
N ASP A 288 29.15 -9.78 1.56
CA ASP A 288 28.07 -10.66 2.07
C ASP A 288 27.59 -10.38 3.52
N GLU A 289 28.11 -9.36 4.21
CA GLU A 289 27.73 -9.04 5.60
C GLU A 289 26.39 -8.25 5.72
N ALA A 290 25.79 -7.86 4.60
CA ALA A 290 24.55 -7.05 4.58
C ALA A 290 23.24 -7.88 4.74
N GLU A 291 23.30 -9.21 4.70
CA GLU A 291 22.10 -10.05 4.79
C GLU A 291 21.57 -10.18 6.23
N GLU A 292 22.45 -10.20 7.24
CA GLU A 292 22.02 -10.31 8.64
C GLU A 292 21.43 -9.00 9.21
N GLU A 293 21.94 -7.85 8.76
CA GLU A 293 21.39 -6.54 9.18
C GLU A 293 20.04 -6.23 8.51
N ALA A 294 19.80 -6.76 7.30
CA ALA A 294 18.53 -6.60 6.58
C ALA A 294 17.38 -7.38 7.23
N VAL A 295 17.65 -8.57 7.77
CA VAL A 295 16.66 -9.39 8.49
C VAL A 295 16.31 -8.80 9.86
N GLN A 296 17.27 -8.16 10.55
CA GLN A 296 17.00 -7.45 11.80
C GLN A 296 16.25 -6.11 11.62
N ALA A 297 16.39 -5.44 10.46
CA ALA A 297 15.68 -4.19 10.16
C ALA A 297 14.22 -4.40 9.71
N LEU A 298 13.85 -5.61 9.28
CA LEU A 298 12.47 -5.99 8.91
C LEU A 298 11.59 -6.32 10.14
N HIS A 299 12.20 -6.58 11.30
CA HIS A 299 11.47 -6.70 12.56
C HIS A 299 11.32 -5.31 13.20
N PRO A 300 10.10 -4.76 13.33
CA PRO A 300 9.93 -3.47 13.98
C PRO A 300 10.30 -3.60 15.46
N LYS A 301 11.48 -3.14 15.85
CA LYS A 301 11.78 -2.81 17.26
C LYS A 301 10.63 -1.94 17.74
N HIS A 302 9.80 -2.45 18.65
CA HIS A 302 8.69 -1.75 19.29
C HIS A 302 9.22 -0.54 20.07
N LYS A 303 9.62 0.53 19.37
CA LYS A 303 9.79 1.86 19.95
C LYS A 303 8.38 2.40 20.16
N LYS A 304 7.76 1.99 21.27
CA LYS A 304 6.60 2.68 21.84
C LYS A 304 6.88 4.17 21.74
N SER A 305 6.03 4.85 20.97
CA SER A 305 6.22 6.20 20.49
C SER A 305 6.51 7.18 21.65
N LYS A 306 7.78 7.59 21.79
CA LYS A 306 8.13 8.80 22.56
C LYS A 306 7.40 10.04 22.04
N ILE A 307 6.89 10.00 20.80
CA ILE A 307 6.08 11.03 20.15
C ILE A 307 4.67 11.13 20.78
N ALA A 308 4.05 10.02 21.18
CA ALA A 308 2.72 10.06 21.82
C ALA A 308 2.76 10.70 23.22
N ARG A 309 3.86 10.52 23.97
CA ARG A 309 4.05 11.20 25.26
C ARG A 309 4.33 12.69 25.12
N LYS A 310 5.03 13.13 24.07
CA LYS A 310 5.36 14.55 23.88
C LYS A 310 4.13 15.38 23.48
N HIS A 311 3.24 14.81 22.65
CA HIS A 311 1.97 15.44 22.30
C HIS A 311 0.97 15.49 23.46
N ALA A 312 0.94 14.46 24.33
CA ALA A 312 0.11 14.48 25.53
C ALA A 312 0.59 15.54 26.54
N ARG A 313 1.92 15.69 26.72
CA ARG A 313 2.49 16.69 27.64
C ARG A 313 2.32 18.14 27.18
N GLN A 314 2.23 18.40 25.87
CA GLN A 314 1.95 19.75 25.34
C GLN A 314 0.48 20.15 25.46
N MET A 315 -0.45 19.19 25.64
CA MET A 315 -1.88 19.47 25.83
C MET A 315 -2.26 19.62 27.32
N GLU A 316 -1.42 19.16 28.25
CA GLU A 316 -1.63 19.33 29.71
C GLU A 316 -0.94 20.57 30.29
N GLY A 317 -0.08 21.26 29.53
CA GLY A 317 0.67 22.44 29.99
C GLY A 317 0.08 23.79 29.58
N GLY A 318 -1.17 23.83 29.12
CA GLY A 318 -1.86 25.03 28.67
C GLY A 318 -3.21 25.18 29.36
N ALA A 319 -3.18 25.44 30.65
CA ALA A 319 -4.25 26.02 31.45
C ALA A 319 -3.64 27.12 32.30
#